data_AF-A0A7K0MZ23-F1
#
_entry.id   AF-A0A7K0MZ23-F1
#
_cell.length_a   1.000
_cell.length_b   1.000
_cell.length_c   1.000
_cell.angle_alpha   90.00
_cell.angle_beta   90.00
_cell.angle_gamma   90.00
#
_symmetry.space_group_name_H-M   'P 1'
#
loop_
_entity.id
_entity.type
_entity.pdbx_description
1 polymer ?
#
loop_
_entity_poly.entity_id
_entity_poly.type
_entity_poly.pdbx_seq_one_letter_code
_entity_poly.pdbx_strand_id
1 'polypeptide(L)'
;GFDAGREDGIFGPDTAAGLLDFQRNAGVSADGVVGPSTIESLDRLGEQPGASVAAVREREALRQATREITGQVVFLATAPELSLLGGVIERHLVNMGVSVIADHNGTDDHTLIEEANRSEASIFISISLGDRPGSRVCFFESERYRSEAGYRMACAVSTELSSVLEDLDPTSTSGRMLRVLRETKMAAVVIQPAGENDAARASVLVRRVEAIGLAIADGVQRGIEKPDLDLTLENPVVKIPGNA
;
A
#
# COMPACT_ATOMS: atom_id res chain seq x y z
N GLY A 1 0.71 -5.39 -23.76
CA GLY A 1 0.07 -6.19 -22.69
C GLY A 1 -1.35 -5.68 -22.50
N PHE A 2 -2.18 -6.44 -21.80
CA PHE A 2 -3.57 -6.06 -21.49
C PHE A 2 -3.61 -5.38 -20.14
N ASP A 3 -4.37 -4.29 -20.03
CA ASP A 3 -4.50 -3.53 -18.80
C ASP A 3 -5.57 -4.17 -17.91
N ALA A 4 -5.15 -4.92 -16.90
CA ALA A 4 -6.04 -5.53 -15.92
C ALA A 4 -6.09 -4.77 -14.58
N GLY A 5 -5.49 -3.57 -14.50
CA GLY A 5 -5.34 -2.84 -13.24
C GLY A 5 -4.21 -3.38 -12.35
N ARG A 6 -4.33 -3.18 -11.03
CA ARG A 6 -3.41 -3.76 -10.02
C ARG A 6 -3.71 -5.24 -9.84
N GLU A 7 -2.71 -6.03 -9.45
CA GLU A 7 -2.91 -7.45 -9.10
C GLU A 7 -3.59 -7.56 -7.73
N ASP A 8 -4.86 -7.17 -7.68
CA ASP A 8 -5.69 -7.09 -6.48
C ASP A 8 -6.48 -8.39 -6.20
N GLY A 9 -6.32 -9.41 -7.04
CA GLY A 9 -7.02 -10.69 -6.90
C GLY A 9 -8.55 -10.59 -7.08
N ILE A 10 -9.07 -9.46 -7.54
CA ILE A 10 -10.50 -9.22 -7.76
C ILE A 10 -10.75 -9.15 -9.25
N PHE A 11 -11.85 -9.76 -9.70
CA PHE A 11 -12.32 -9.57 -11.06
C PHE A 11 -13.10 -8.25 -11.17
N GLY A 12 -12.37 -7.14 -11.22
CA GLY A 12 -12.91 -5.78 -11.28
C GLY A 12 -13.19 -5.29 -12.71
N PRO A 13 -13.70 -4.05 -12.87
CA PRO A 13 -13.94 -3.46 -14.20
C PRO A 13 -12.67 -3.35 -15.03
N ASP A 14 -11.52 -3.05 -14.41
CA ASP A 14 -10.23 -2.98 -15.08
C ASP A 14 -9.79 -4.39 -15.55
N THR A 15 -9.95 -5.42 -14.71
CA THR A 15 -9.69 -6.82 -15.06
C THR A 15 -10.61 -7.32 -16.18
N ALA A 16 -11.89 -6.96 -16.13
CA ALA A 16 -12.86 -7.31 -17.16
C ALA A 16 -12.54 -6.63 -18.50
N ALA A 17 -12.15 -5.36 -18.47
CA ALA A 17 -11.70 -4.63 -19.65
C ALA A 17 -10.42 -5.26 -20.24
N GLY A 18 -9.44 -5.56 -19.40
CA GLY A 18 -8.21 -6.27 -19.79
C GLY A 18 -8.50 -7.65 -20.36
N LEU A 19 -9.45 -8.39 -19.79
CA LEU A 19 -9.88 -9.69 -20.32
C LEU A 19 -10.54 -9.55 -21.69
N LEU A 20 -11.44 -8.59 -21.86
CA LEU A 20 -12.10 -8.36 -23.15
C LEU A 20 -11.09 -8.00 -24.24
N ASP A 21 -10.13 -7.13 -23.93
CA ASP A 21 -9.08 -6.78 -24.88
C ASP A 21 -8.16 -7.96 -25.18
N PHE A 22 -7.86 -8.80 -24.17
CA PHE A 22 -7.16 -10.06 -24.38
C PHE A 22 -7.91 -10.97 -25.34
N GLN A 23 -9.18 -11.26 -25.06
CA GLN A 23 -10.00 -12.16 -25.85
C GLN A 23 -10.11 -11.69 -27.31
N ARG A 24 -10.29 -10.38 -27.53
CA ARG A 24 -10.29 -9.76 -28.87
C ARG A 24 -8.99 -10.00 -29.61
N ASN A 25 -7.85 -9.81 -28.95
CA ASN A 25 -6.53 -9.95 -29.58
C ASN A 25 -6.09 -11.40 -29.76
N ALA A 26 -6.52 -12.30 -28.86
CA ALA A 26 -6.25 -13.73 -28.93
C ALA A 26 -7.16 -14.46 -29.94
N GLY A 27 -8.16 -13.78 -30.50
CA GLY A 27 -9.09 -14.36 -31.48
C GLY A 27 -10.08 -15.34 -30.87
N VAL A 28 -10.37 -15.21 -29.57
CA VAL A 28 -11.41 -15.97 -28.87
C VAL A 28 -12.65 -15.11 -28.61
N SER A 29 -13.75 -15.73 -28.16
CA SER A 29 -14.99 -15.01 -27.83
C SER A 29 -14.71 -13.92 -26.79
N ALA A 30 -14.94 -12.66 -27.14
CA ALA A 30 -14.76 -11.50 -26.26
C ALA A 30 -16.02 -11.23 -25.44
N ASP A 31 -16.39 -12.19 -24.61
CA ASP A 31 -17.57 -12.17 -23.75
C ASP A 31 -17.26 -11.74 -22.31
N GLY A 32 -15.97 -11.52 -21.98
CA GLY A 32 -15.53 -11.16 -20.65
C GLY A 32 -15.64 -12.32 -19.65
N VAL A 33 -15.76 -13.55 -20.12
CA VAL A 33 -15.85 -14.76 -19.30
C VAL A 33 -14.62 -15.66 -19.54
N VAL A 34 -13.96 -16.06 -18.47
CA VAL A 34 -12.81 -16.98 -18.55
C VAL A 34 -13.30 -18.41 -18.79
N GLY A 35 -13.57 -18.74 -20.05
CA GLY A 35 -13.92 -20.09 -20.51
C GLY A 35 -12.72 -20.93 -20.93
N PRO A 36 -12.92 -22.23 -21.25
CA PRO A 36 -11.83 -23.15 -21.63
C PRO A 36 -10.94 -22.65 -22.78
N SER A 37 -11.52 -22.01 -23.80
CA SER A 37 -10.78 -21.44 -24.92
C SER A 37 -9.91 -20.24 -24.53
N THR A 38 -10.37 -19.45 -23.54
CA THR A 38 -9.61 -18.34 -22.98
C THR A 38 -8.44 -18.87 -22.16
N ILE A 39 -8.68 -19.88 -21.32
CA ILE A 39 -7.63 -20.56 -20.52
C ILE A 39 -6.56 -21.15 -21.45
N GLU A 40 -6.96 -21.90 -22.47
CA GLU A 40 -6.02 -22.51 -23.41
C GLU A 40 -5.18 -21.45 -24.17
N SER A 41 -5.78 -20.30 -24.47
CA SER A 41 -5.06 -19.18 -25.10
C SER A 41 -4.08 -18.51 -24.13
N LEU A 42 -4.43 -18.37 -22.85
CA LEU A 42 -3.54 -17.86 -21.80
C LEU A 42 -2.36 -18.82 -21.57
N ASP A 43 -2.63 -20.12 -21.46
CA ASP A 43 -1.60 -21.15 -21.28
C ASP A 43 -0.60 -21.17 -22.46
N ARG A 44 -1.11 -20.99 -23.69
CA ARG A 44 -0.26 -20.90 -24.91
C ARG A 44 0.64 -19.67 -24.93
N LEU A 45 0.23 -18.57 -24.30
CA LEU A 45 1.05 -17.36 -24.18
C LEU A 45 2.18 -17.53 -23.16
N GLY A 46 2.05 -18.49 -22.25
CA GLY A 46 3.01 -18.78 -21.18
C GLY A 46 3.14 -17.63 -20.18
N GLU A 47 3.65 -17.94 -18.99
CA GLU A 47 4.16 -16.90 -18.09
C GLU A 47 5.41 -16.30 -18.75
N GLN A 48 5.31 -15.10 -19.32
CA GLN A 48 6.51 -14.39 -19.72
C GLN A 48 7.31 -14.05 -18.45
N PRO A 49 8.57 -14.52 -18.32
CA PRO A 49 9.42 -14.15 -17.20
C PRO A 49 9.83 -12.68 -17.38
N GLY A 50 9.02 -11.80 -16.82
CA GLY A 50 9.20 -10.36 -16.83
C GLY A 50 8.45 -9.75 -15.66
N ALA A 51 8.89 -8.57 -15.21
CA ALA A 51 8.19 -7.82 -14.17
C ALA A 51 6.70 -7.68 -14.56
N SER A 52 5.79 -7.99 -13.64
CA SER A 52 4.35 -7.88 -13.91
C SER A 52 4.01 -6.48 -14.43
N VAL A 53 2.94 -6.36 -15.21
CA VAL A 53 2.48 -5.05 -15.73
C VAL A 53 2.27 -4.07 -14.57
N ALA A 54 1.81 -4.56 -13.41
CA ALA A 54 1.71 -3.80 -12.17
C ALA A 54 3.07 -3.26 -11.69
N ALA A 55 4.12 -4.11 -11.66
CA ALA A 55 5.47 -3.69 -11.28
C ALA A 55 6.08 -2.67 -12.26
N VAL A 56 5.85 -2.84 -13.57
CA VAL A 56 6.32 -1.87 -14.57
C VAL A 56 5.64 -0.51 -14.39
N ARG A 57 4.33 -0.51 -14.14
CA ARG A 57 3.55 0.73 -13.88
C ARG A 57 3.99 1.44 -12.63
N GLU A 58 4.13 0.71 -11.53
CA GLU A 58 4.57 1.30 -10.26
C GLU A 58 5.98 1.91 -10.41
N ARG A 59 6.88 1.22 -11.13
CA ARG A 59 8.22 1.74 -11.42
C ARG A 59 8.19 3.04 -12.21
N GLU A 60 7.31 3.15 -13.21
CA GLU A 60 7.16 4.38 -13.98
C GLU A 60 6.50 5.49 -13.16
N ALA A 61 5.49 5.19 -12.33
CA ALA A 61 4.88 6.15 -11.42
C ALA A 61 5.91 6.72 -10.42
N LEU A 62 6.75 5.86 -9.85
CA LEU A 62 7.86 6.26 -8.97
C LEU A 62 8.92 7.11 -9.68
N ARG A 63 9.10 6.90 -10.99
CA ARG A 63 10.03 7.69 -11.80
C ARG A 63 9.50 9.09 -12.09
N GLN A 64 8.18 9.22 -12.26
CA GLN A 64 7.51 10.48 -12.61
C GLN A 64 7.12 11.30 -11.38
N ALA A 65 7.01 10.70 -10.20
CA ALA A 65 6.62 11.37 -8.97
C ALA A 65 7.64 12.44 -8.51
N THR A 66 7.14 13.61 -8.12
CA THR A 66 7.92 14.67 -7.48
C THR A 66 8.39 14.20 -6.09
N ARG A 67 9.68 14.39 -5.78
CA ARG A 67 10.31 13.99 -4.52
C ARG A 67 10.26 15.07 -3.44
N GLU A 68 9.30 15.98 -3.54
CA GLU A 68 9.08 17.05 -2.56
C GLU A 68 7.82 16.71 -1.78
N ILE A 69 7.86 16.84 -0.45
CA ILE A 69 6.68 16.65 0.41
C ILE A 69 5.64 17.76 0.19
N THR A 70 6.11 18.98 -0.08
CA THR A 70 5.23 20.14 -0.27
C THR A 70 4.40 19.97 -1.53
N GLY A 71 3.08 20.18 -1.40
CA GLY A 71 2.13 20.02 -2.51
C GLY A 71 1.68 18.59 -2.76
N GLN A 72 2.15 17.61 -1.98
CA GLN A 72 1.58 16.27 -2.00
C GLN A 72 0.17 16.28 -1.43
N VAL A 73 -0.68 15.37 -1.95
CA VAL A 73 -2.02 15.14 -1.44
C VAL A 73 -2.04 13.77 -0.77
N VAL A 74 -2.30 13.73 0.53
CA VAL A 74 -2.35 12.50 1.32
C VAL A 74 -3.79 12.24 1.74
N PHE A 75 -4.30 11.05 1.43
CA PHE A 75 -5.55 10.57 2.00
C PHE A 75 -5.23 9.88 3.33
N LEU A 76 -5.78 10.41 4.44
CA LEU A 76 -5.54 9.90 5.79
C LEU A 76 -6.83 9.33 6.38
N ALA A 77 -6.91 8.01 6.45
CA ALA A 77 -8.00 7.31 7.10
C ALA A 77 -7.62 6.94 8.53
N THR A 78 -8.36 7.38 9.53
CA THR A 78 -8.06 7.11 10.94
C THR A 78 -9.23 6.40 11.61
N ALA A 79 -8.95 5.25 12.24
CA ALA A 79 -9.92 4.56 13.07
C ALA A 79 -10.40 5.47 14.22
N PRO A 80 -11.70 5.46 14.58
CA PRO A 80 -12.27 6.40 15.55
C PRO A 80 -11.53 6.44 16.91
N GLU A 81 -11.04 5.29 17.37
CA GLU A 81 -10.30 5.13 18.63
C GLU A 81 -8.93 5.80 18.60
N LEU A 82 -8.40 6.07 17.41
CA LEU A 82 -7.11 6.70 17.15
C LEU A 82 -7.26 8.13 16.61
N SER A 83 -8.46 8.70 16.64
CA SER A 83 -8.77 10.05 16.13
C SER A 83 -7.84 11.15 16.66
N LEU A 84 -7.44 11.07 17.94
CA LEU A 84 -6.46 12.01 18.52
C LEU A 84 -5.10 11.93 17.81
N LEU A 85 -4.63 10.71 17.52
CA LEU A 85 -3.38 10.49 16.79
C LEU A 85 -3.52 10.96 15.33
N GLY A 86 -4.65 10.67 14.69
CA GLY A 86 -4.97 11.13 13.34
C GLY A 86 -4.87 12.66 13.22
N GLY A 87 -5.50 13.39 14.14
CA GLY A 87 -5.44 14.85 14.16
C GLY A 87 -4.03 15.42 14.39
N VAL A 88 -3.19 14.75 15.19
CA VAL A 88 -1.78 15.14 15.36
C VAL A 88 -1.01 14.96 14.05
N ILE A 89 -1.19 13.83 13.37
CA ILE A 89 -0.51 13.52 12.11
C ILE A 89 -0.96 14.47 11.01
N GLU A 90 -2.27 14.68 10.87
CA GLU A 90 -2.84 15.65 9.93
C GLU A 90 -2.21 17.03 10.13
N ARG A 91 -2.16 17.52 11.38
CA ARG A 91 -1.56 18.82 11.70
C ARG A 91 -0.09 18.90 11.29
N HIS A 92 0.72 17.88 11.58
CA HIS A 92 2.14 17.88 11.21
C HIS A 92 2.35 17.82 9.70
N LEU A 93 1.58 16.99 8.99
CA LEU A 93 1.62 16.92 7.52
C LEU A 93 1.22 18.25 6.88
N VAL A 94 0.15 18.90 7.37
CA VAL A 94 -0.26 20.23 6.91
C VAL A 94 0.82 21.28 7.17
N ASN A 95 1.49 21.24 8.32
CA ASN A 95 2.62 22.13 8.63
C ASN A 95 3.82 21.91 7.70
N MET A 96 3.99 20.71 7.15
CA MET A 96 5.00 20.38 6.13
C MET A 96 4.57 20.79 4.70
N GLY A 97 3.38 21.34 4.53
CA GLY A 97 2.84 21.77 3.23
C GLY A 97 2.14 20.66 2.44
N VAL A 98 1.73 19.58 3.10
CA VAL A 98 0.90 18.51 2.51
C VAL A 98 -0.56 18.91 2.58
N SER A 99 -1.31 18.68 1.51
CA SER A 99 -2.78 18.73 1.55
C SER A 99 -3.33 17.40 2.04
N VAL A 100 -3.99 17.39 3.20
CA VAL A 100 -4.54 16.15 3.78
C VAL A 100 -6.05 16.08 3.52
N ILE A 101 -6.48 14.94 2.98
CA ILE A 101 -7.89 14.56 2.87
C ILE A 101 -8.15 13.53 3.96
N ALA A 102 -8.78 13.94 5.06
CA ALA A 102 -8.91 13.09 6.24
C ALA A 102 -10.30 12.45 6.35
N ASP A 103 -10.35 11.14 6.54
CA ASP A 103 -11.52 10.39 7.02
C ASP A 103 -11.28 9.95 8.46
N HIS A 104 -12.17 10.37 9.36
CA HIS A 104 -12.15 10.01 10.78
C HIS A 104 -13.40 9.23 11.19
N ASN A 105 -14.26 8.86 10.24
CA ASN A 105 -15.64 8.45 10.51
C ASN A 105 -15.76 6.95 10.77
N GLY A 106 -14.67 6.18 10.62
CA GLY A 106 -14.74 4.71 10.66
C GLY A 106 -15.62 4.17 9.53
N THR A 107 -15.55 4.82 8.37
CA THR A 107 -16.32 4.46 7.18
C THR A 107 -15.96 3.03 6.75
N ASP A 108 -16.94 2.27 6.24
CA ASP A 108 -16.70 0.94 5.67
C ASP A 108 -15.60 0.98 4.59
N ASP A 109 -14.75 -0.06 4.57
CA ASP A 109 -13.60 -0.19 3.68
C ASP A 109 -13.95 0.11 2.22
N HIS A 110 -15.10 -0.33 1.72
CA HIS A 110 -15.48 -0.11 0.32
C HIS A 110 -15.63 1.38 0.00
N THR A 111 -16.38 2.10 0.84
CA THR A 111 -16.63 3.54 0.64
C THR A 111 -15.34 4.33 0.81
N LEU A 112 -14.52 3.94 1.80
CA LEU A 112 -13.21 4.54 2.03
C LEU A 112 -12.29 4.41 0.81
N ILE A 113 -12.21 3.21 0.23
CA ILE A 113 -11.41 2.92 -0.97
C ILE A 113 -11.92 3.73 -2.17
N GLU A 114 -13.23 3.80 -2.36
CA GLU A 114 -13.83 4.58 -3.46
C GLU A 114 -13.56 6.08 -3.33
N GLU A 115 -13.67 6.64 -2.12
CA GLU A 115 -13.35 8.03 -1.84
C GLU A 115 -11.86 8.33 -2.06
N ALA A 116 -10.98 7.47 -1.55
CA ALA A 116 -9.55 7.57 -1.80
C ALA A 116 -9.25 7.53 -3.30
N ASN A 117 -9.79 6.56 -4.04
CA ASN A 117 -9.55 6.40 -5.47
C ASN A 117 -10.11 7.52 -6.35
N ARG A 118 -11.16 8.21 -5.92
CA ARG A 118 -11.71 9.39 -6.61
C ARG A 118 -10.99 10.68 -6.23
N SER A 119 -10.21 10.67 -5.15
CA SER A 119 -9.43 11.81 -4.74
C SER A 119 -8.18 11.99 -5.61
N GLU A 120 -7.57 13.16 -5.54
CA GLU A 120 -6.28 13.44 -6.17
C GLU A 120 -5.08 12.99 -5.31
N ALA A 121 -5.33 12.17 -4.27
CA ALA A 121 -4.29 11.72 -3.36
C ALA A 121 -3.25 10.84 -4.07
N SER A 122 -1.98 11.20 -3.89
CA SER A 122 -0.84 10.42 -4.37
C SER A 122 -0.45 9.30 -3.39
N ILE A 123 -0.90 9.39 -2.14
CA ILE A 123 -0.62 8.44 -1.06
C ILE A 123 -1.87 8.22 -0.23
N PHE A 124 -2.16 6.96 0.08
CA PHE A 124 -3.16 6.53 1.04
C PHE A 124 -2.48 6.03 2.31
N ILE A 125 -2.88 6.59 3.46
CA ILE A 125 -2.42 6.18 4.78
C ILE A 125 -3.65 5.84 5.60
N SER A 126 -3.69 4.62 6.14
CA SER A 126 -4.69 4.24 7.13
C SER A 126 -4.03 4.00 8.49
N ILE A 127 -4.71 4.42 9.56
CA ILE A 127 -4.28 4.20 10.94
C ILE A 127 -5.37 3.43 11.66
N SER A 128 -5.05 2.23 12.12
CA SER A 128 -6.00 1.32 12.77
C SER A 128 -5.31 0.44 13.81
N LEU A 129 -6.05 -0.25 14.66
CA LEU A 129 -5.45 -1.25 15.56
C LEU A 129 -5.20 -2.56 14.81
N GLY A 130 -4.15 -3.27 15.23
CA GLY A 130 -3.81 -4.58 14.70
C GLY A 130 -4.54 -5.73 15.40
N ASP A 131 -4.62 -6.87 14.72
CA ASP A 131 -5.15 -8.14 15.24
C ASP A 131 -4.20 -8.83 16.24
N ARG A 132 -2.94 -8.37 16.30
CA ARG A 132 -1.87 -8.93 17.13
C ARG A 132 -1.16 -7.84 17.94
N PRO A 133 -0.60 -8.16 19.13
CA PRO A 133 0.22 -7.24 19.89
C PRO A 133 1.41 -6.70 19.08
N GLY A 134 1.91 -5.52 19.45
CA GLY A 134 3.02 -4.87 18.74
C GLY A 134 2.60 -3.76 17.76
N SER A 135 3.59 -3.03 17.27
CA SER A 135 3.44 -1.99 16.24
C SER A 135 3.91 -2.53 14.90
N ARG A 136 3.16 -2.23 13.84
CA ARG A 136 3.51 -2.63 12.48
C ARG A 136 3.06 -1.62 11.43
N VAL A 137 3.81 -1.56 10.34
CA VAL A 137 3.42 -0.80 9.15
C VAL A 137 3.27 -1.78 8.00
N CYS A 138 2.03 -1.91 7.52
CA CYS A 138 1.67 -2.85 6.48
C CYS A 138 1.67 -2.19 5.10
N PHE A 139 2.14 -2.93 4.10
CA PHE A 139 2.16 -2.55 2.69
C PHE A 139 1.64 -3.71 1.85
N PHE A 140 1.29 -3.44 0.58
CA PHE A 140 0.78 -4.49 -0.29
C PHE A 140 1.89 -5.46 -0.73
N GLU A 141 1.71 -6.74 -0.44
CA GLU A 141 2.57 -7.82 -0.92
C GLU A 141 1.74 -9.09 -1.15
N SER A 142 2.01 -9.75 -2.27
CA SER A 142 1.50 -11.04 -2.69
C SER A 142 2.66 -12.00 -2.98
N GLU A 143 2.37 -13.25 -3.33
CA GLU A 143 3.41 -14.21 -3.74
C GLU A 143 4.20 -13.76 -4.98
N ARG A 144 3.64 -12.86 -5.80
CA ARG A 144 4.18 -12.49 -7.12
C ARG A 144 4.51 -11.01 -7.25
N TYR A 145 4.05 -10.18 -6.31
CA TYR A 145 4.19 -8.74 -6.42
C TYR A 145 4.28 -8.08 -5.04
N ARG A 146 5.16 -7.08 -4.94
CA ARG A 146 5.30 -6.20 -3.78
C ARG A 146 5.20 -4.76 -4.25
N SER A 147 4.39 -3.96 -3.57
CA SER A 147 4.40 -2.52 -3.79
C SER A 147 5.70 -1.92 -3.28
N GLU A 148 6.56 -1.49 -4.19
CA GLU A 148 7.82 -0.82 -3.85
C GLU A 148 7.59 0.53 -3.18
N ALA A 149 6.56 1.28 -3.61
CA ALA A 149 6.19 2.55 -2.99
C ALA A 149 5.70 2.35 -1.55
N GLY A 150 4.80 1.37 -1.36
CA GLY A 150 4.28 1.01 -0.04
C GLY A 150 5.37 0.46 0.89
N TYR A 151 6.25 -0.40 0.39
CA TYR A 151 7.35 -0.96 1.16
C TYR A 151 8.31 0.13 1.68
N ARG A 152 8.71 1.07 0.82
CA ARG A 152 9.59 2.19 1.21
C ARG A 152 8.95 3.07 2.26
N MET A 153 7.69 3.44 2.04
CA MET A 153 6.90 4.21 3.01
C MET A 153 6.82 3.48 4.35
N ALA A 154 6.54 2.17 4.32
CA ALA A 154 6.49 1.35 5.51
C ALA A 154 7.82 1.31 6.26
N CYS A 155 8.95 1.14 5.56
CA CYS A 155 10.28 1.17 6.16
C CYS A 155 10.60 2.53 6.80
N ALA A 156 10.28 3.64 6.13
CA ALA A 156 10.54 4.98 6.63
C ALA A 156 9.74 5.26 7.91
N VAL A 157 8.43 5.00 7.89
CA VAL A 157 7.54 5.17 9.06
C VAL A 157 7.93 4.20 10.19
N SER A 158 8.26 2.95 9.88
CA SER A 158 8.67 1.96 10.88
C SER A 158 9.96 2.36 11.59
N THR A 159 10.90 2.99 10.88
CA THR A 159 12.15 3.49 11.46
C THR A 159 11.88 4.61 12.46
N GLU A 160 11.09 5.61 12.06
CA GLU A 160 10.75 6.74 12.94
C GLU A 160 9.92 6.31 14.15
N LEU A 161 8.91 5.46 13.96
CA LEU A 161 8.12 4.92 15.06
C LEU A 161 8.95 4.12 16.06
N SER A 162 9.93 3.34 15.58
CA SER A 162 10.81 2.58 16.46
C SER A 162 11.70 3.46 17.33
N SER A 163 12.04 4.67 16.86
CA SER A 163 12.83 5.62 17.65
C SER A 163 12.05 6.19 18.85
N VAL A 164 10.73 6.41 18.69
CA VAL A 164 9.87 6.95 19.76
C VAL A 164 9.35 5.87 20.71
N LEU A 165 9.29 4.62 20.22
CA LEU A 165 8.85 3.44 20.97
C LEU A 165 10.04 2.60 21.48
N GLU A 166 11.19 3.21 21.74
CA GLU A 166 12.45 2.54 22.13
C GLU A 166 12.33 1.58 23.33
N ASP A 167 11.38 1.82 24.24
CA ASP A 167 11.13 0.98 25.42
C ASP A 167 10.29 -0.28 25.12
N LEU A 168 9.84 -0.45 23.87
CA LEU A 168 8.99 -1.54 23.42
C LEU A 168 9.63 -2.28 22.24
N ASP A 169 9.04 -3.42 21.85
CA ASP A 169 9.49 -4.12 20.64
C ASP A 169 9.44 -3.17 19.43
N PRO A 170 10.49 -3.16 18.58
CA PRO A 170 10.56 -2.31 17.40
C PRO A 170 9.32 -2.45 16.52
N THR A 171 8.97 -1.36 15.85
CA THR A 171 7.94 -1.41 14.82
C THR A 171 8.46 -2.27 13.67
N SER A 172 7.63 -3.21 13.21
CA SER A 172 7.97 -4.10 12.10
C SER A 172 7.25 -3.69 10.82
N THR A 173 7.84 -3.96 9.66
CA THR A 173 7.12 -3.88 8.39
C THR A 173 6.50 -5.24 8.06
N SER A 174 5.34 -5.23 7.40
CA SER A 174 4.65 -6.48 7.05
C SER A 174 3.92 -6.38 5.71
N GLY A 175 4.31 -7.23 4.76
CA GLY A 175 3.56 -7.43 3.53
C GLY A 175 2.22 -8.09 3.80
N ARG A 176 1.12 -7.49 3.32
CA ARG A 176 -0.24 -7.97 3.54
C ARG A 176 -1.11 -7.77 2.29
N MET A 177 -2.07 -8.66 2.10
CA MET A 177 -3.13 -8.50 1.11
C MET A 177 -4.40 -7.84 1.69
N LEU A 178 -4.24 -6.82 2.55
CA LEU A 178 -5.40 -6.11 3.10
C LEU A 178 -6.19 -5.43 1.99
N ARG A 179 -7.52 -5.41 2.11
CA ARG A 179 -8.42 -4.89 1.09
C ARG A 179 -8.08 -3.45 0.70
N VAL A 180 -7.92 -2.58 1.70
CA VAL A 180 -7.53 -1.18 1.53
C VAL A 180 -6.17 -1.00 0.87
N LEU A 181 -5.21 -1.91 1.06
CA LEU A 181 -3.89 -1.83 0.41
C LEU A 181 -3.93 -2.29 -1.06
N ARG A 182 -4.90 -3.15 -1.35
CA ARG A 182 -5.00 -3.92 -2.57
C ARG A 182 -5.82 -3.19 -3.64
N GLU A 183 -6.95 -2.60 -3.23
CA GLU A 183 -7.92 -1.93 -4.12
C GLU A 183 -7.67 -0.41 -4.27
N THR A 184 -6.81 0.21 -3.45
CA THR A 184 -6.41 1.61 -3.66
C THR A 184 -5.47 1.75 -4.84
N LYS A 185 -5.69 2.77 -5.69
CA LYS A 185 -4.93 3.02 -6.92
C LYS A 185 -3.57 3.69 -6.67
N MET A 186 -3.42 4.39 -5.56
CA MET A 186 -2.20 5.07 -5.15
C MET A 186 -1.25 4.19 -4.30
N ALA A 187 -0.10 4.74 -3.93
CA ALA A 187 0.78 4.13 -2.94
C ALA A 187 0.03 4.07 -1.59
N ALA A 188 0.04 2.92 -0.92
CA ALA A 188 -0.80 2.68 0.24
C ALA A 188 -0.03 2.02 1.39
N VAL A 189 -0.27 2.51 2.61
CA VAL A 189 0.23 1.90 3.85
C VAL A 189 -0.84 1.89 4.94
N VAL A 190 -0.81 0.87 5.78
CA VAL A 190 -1.66 0.76 6.98
C VAL A 190 -0.74 0.74 8.20
N ILE A 191 -0.84 1.75 9.05
CA ILE A 191 -0.07 1.91 10.28
C ILE A 191 -0.90 1.37 11.43
N GLN A 192 -0.37 0.34 12.09
CA GLN A 192 -0.97 -0.26 13.28
C GLN A 192 -0.05 -0.02 14.48
N PRO A 193 -0.21 1.09 15.22
CA PRO A 193 0.70 1.45 16.29
C PRO A 193 0.59 0.52 17.52
N ALA A 194 -0.53 -0.19 17.65
CA ALA A 194 -0.77 -1.20 18.68
C ALA A 194 -1.77 -2.26 18.19
N GLY A 195 -1.80 -3.41 18.86
CA GLY A 195 -2.89 -4.38 18.70
C GLY A 195 -4.10 -4.04 19.56
N GLU A 196 -5.29 -4.50 19.17
CA GLU A 196 -6.55 -4.28 19.93
C GLU A 196 -6.47 -4.73 21.39
N ASN A 197 -5.72 -5.82 21.64
CA ASN A 197 -5.57 -6.41 22.97
C ASN A 197 -4.21 -6.10 23.64
N ASP A 198 -3.51 -5.05 23.19
CA ASP A 198 -2.19 -4.65 23.71
C ASP A 198 -2.29 -3.45 24.65
N ALA A 199 -2.76 -3.70 25.88
CA ALA A 199 -2.98 -2.64 26.88
C ALA A 199 -1.69 -1.88 27.25
N ALA A 200 -0.54 -2.55 27.24
CA ALA A 200 0.74 -1.93 27.53
C ALA A 200 1.11 -0.89 26.46
N ARG A 201 0.99 -1.26 25.19
CA ARG A 201 1.30 -0.37 24.07
C ARG A 201 0.22 0.71 23.90
N ALA A 202 -1.05 0.41 24.16
CA ALA A 202 -2.13 1.42 24.18
C ALA A 202 -1.87 2.52 25.22
N SER A 203 -1.39 2.18 26.42
CA SER A 203 -1.01 3.16 27.45
C SER A 203 0.14 4.07 26.99
N VAL A 204 1.14 3.51 26.31
CA VAL A 204 2.25 4.29 25.74
C VAL A 204 1.76 5.21 24.63
N LEU A 205 0.86 4.72 23.76
CA LEU A 205 0.28 5.48 22.66
C LEU A 205 -0.42 6.75 23.16
N VAL A 206 -1.23 6.64 24.21
CA VAL A 206 -1.91 7.79 24.81
C VAL A 206 -0.92 8.78 25.43
N ARG A 207 0.11 8.29 26.12
CA ARG A 207 1.11 9.14 26.79
C ARG A 207 2.06 9.85 25.84
N ARG A 208 2.36 9.25 24.68
CA ARG A 208 3.34 9.73 23.69
C ARG A 208 2.68 10.11 22.36
N VAL A 209 1.37 10.37 22.34
CA VAL A 209 0.60 10.60 21.11
C VAL A 209 1.20 11.69 20.21
N GLU A 210 1.70 12.78 20.80
CA GLU A 210 2.33 13.88 20.07
C GLU A 210 3.63 13.44 19.37
N ALA A 211 4.50 12.76 20.11
CA ALA A 211 5.78 12.27 19.58
C ALA A 211 5.58 11.18 18.52
N ILE A 212 4.60 10.30 18.71
CA ILE A 212 4.25 9.24 17.76
C ILE A 212 3.67 9.84 16.48
N GLY A 213 2.78 10.82 16.60
CA GLY A 213 2.20 11.48 15.44
C GLY A 213 3.24 12.28 14.64
N LEU A 214 4.18 12.95 15.31
CA LEU A 214 5.32 13.59 14.67
C LEU A 214 6.21 12.57 13.95
N ALA A 215 6.56 11.46 14.62
CA ALA A 215 7.37 10.41 14.01
C ALA A 215 6.71 9.78 12.77
N ILE A 216 5.39 9.61 12.77
CA ILE A 216 4.67 9.15 11.58
C ILE A 216 4.77 10.18 10.45
N ALA A 217 4.56 11.48 10.74
CA ALA A 217 4.68 12.54 9.74
C ALA A 217 6.12 12.64 9.16
N ASP A 218 7.15 12.59 10.01
CA ASP A 218 8.56 12.57 9.60
C ASP A 218 8.88 11.32 8.76
N GLY A 219 8.28 10.18 9.12
CA GLY A 219 8.40 8.93 8.37
C GLY A 219 7.77 9.05 6.97
N VAL A 220 6.61 9.69 6.87
CA VAL A 220 5.93 9.97 5.59
C VAL A 220 6.79 10.91 4.73
N GLN A 221 7.30 12.00 5.30
CA GLN A 221 8.22 12.90 4.62
C GLN A 221 9.43 12.16 4.07
N ARG A 222 10.09 11.35 4.91
CA ARG A 222 11.26 10.58 4.47
C ARG A 222 10.91 9.59 3.37
N GLY A 223 9.74 8.94 3.46
CA GLY A 223 9.26 8.01 2.44
C GLY A 223 9.04 8.68 1.07
N ILE A 224 8.67 9.96 1.06
CA ILE A 224 8.49 10.78 -0.16
C ILE A 224 9.83 11.29 -0.70
N GLU A 225 10.66 11.88 0.17
CA GLU A 225 11.85 12.64 -0.23
C GLU A 225 13.08 11.76 -0.50
N LYS A 226 13.22 10.63 0.20
CA LYS A 226 14.40 9.74 0.11
C LYS A 226 13.99 8.32 -0.29
N PRO A 227 13.72 8.07 -1.58
CA PRO A 227 13.36 6.74 -2.07
C PRO A 227 14.50 5.72 -2.09
N ASP A 228 15.75 6.14 -1.86
CA ASP A 228 16.94 5.29 -1.96
C ASP A 228 17.18 4.50 -0.66
N LEU A 229 16.28 3.58 -0.34
CA LEU A 229 16.67 2.34 0.32
C LEU A 229 17.15 1.40 -0.80
N ASP A 230 18.41 0.99 -0.72
CA ASP A 230 19.12 0.11 -1.65
C ASP A 230 18.19 -0.88 -2.41
N LEU A 231 17.83 -0.53 -3.64
CA LEU A 231 17.24 -1.45 -4.62
C LEU A 231 18.25 -2.52 -5.09
N THR A 232 19.41 -2.63 -4.46
CA THR A 232 20.49 -3.55 -4.82
C THR A 232 20.46 -4.87 -4.06
N LEU A 233 19.52 -5.09 -3.13
CA LEU A 233 19.33 -6.41 -2.54
C LEU A 233 18.44 -7.26 -3.45
N GLU A 234 19.13 -7.98 -4.33
CA GLU A 234 18.79 -9.31 -4.84
C GLU A 234 17.29 -9.56 -5.04
N ASN A 235 16.84 -9.29 -6.26
CA ASN A 235 15.71 -10.00 -6.85
C ASN A 235 16.06 -11.51 -6.75
N PRO A 236 15.44 -12.33 -5.87
CA PRO A 236 15.67 -13.75 -5.95
C PRO A 236 14.92 -14.18 -7.19
N VAL A 237 15.67 -14.30 -8.29
CA VAL A 237 15.25 -15.06 -9.46
C VAL A 237 14.71 -16.37 -8.90
N VAL A 238 13.39 -16.54 -9.02
CA VAL A 238 12.70 -17.79 -8.70
C VAL A 238 13.42 -18.88 -9.49
N LYS A 239 14.28 -19.64 -8.81
CA LYS A 239 14.82 -20.88 -9.38
C LYS A 239 13.66 -21.85 -9.43
N ILE A 240 13.03 -21.94 -10.59
CA ILE A 240 12.17 -23.06 -10.94
C ILE A 240 13.05 -24.31 -10.87
N PRO A 241 12.77 -25.31 -10.02
CA PRO A 241 13.48 -26.57 -10.08
C PRO A 241 13.16 -27.23 -11.42
N GLY A 242 14.21 -27.45 -12.22
CA GLY A 242 14.11 -28.17 -13.48
C GLY A 242 13.63 -29.60 -13.21
N ASN A 243 12.55 -30.00 -13.87
CA ASN A 243 12.15 -31.39 -13.96
C ASN A 243 13.20 -32.15 -14.78
N ALA A 244 13.83 -33.12 -14.15
CA ALA A 244 14.48 -34.26 -14.78
C ALA A 244 13.43 -35.36 -15.04
#